data_AF-A0A9D2R4J9-F1
#
_entry.id   AF-A0A9D2R4J9-F1
#
_cell.length_a   1.000
_cell.length_b   1.000
_cell.length_c   1.000
_cell.angle_alpha   90.00
_cell.angle_beta   90.00
_cell.angle_gamma   90.00
#
_symmetry.space_group_name_H-M   'P 1'
#
loop_
_entity.id
_entity.type
_entity.pdbx_description
1 polymer ?
#
loop_
_entity_poly.entity_id
_entity_poly.type
_entity_poly.pdbx_seq_one_letter_code
_entity_poly.pdbx_strand_id
1 'polypeptide(L)'
;MKKVLVIIGSLKIGGQEKVGKEIGLHIDRDKYEIHYLVFDENKEAYEVELNKAGIQVFHFPEPSRGSIQYLKNLAELMKKNSYDIVHAHTMFNCGWAMLLAWYMKVPCRISHSHSIKMADHHYSILAKVYQFVMQKLIHIFGTEFIGCGK
;
A
#
# COMPACT_ATOMS: atom_id res chain seq x y z
N MET A 1 12.11 -15.45 9.04
CA MET A 1 11.75 -14.73 7.81
C MET A 1 10.52 -13.89 8.11
N LYS A 2 10.56 -12.57 7.88
CA LYS A 2 9.43 -11.66 8.10
C LYS A 2 8.66 -11.46 6.80
N LYS A 3 7.33 -11.49 6.85
CA LYS A 3 6.49 -11.29 5.67
C LYS A 3 6.02 -9.84 5.55
N VAL A 4 6.21 -9.27 4.37
CA VAL A 4 5.94 -7.87 4.07
C VAL A 4 4.88 -7.76 2.99
N LEU A 5 3.79 -7.04 3.27
CA LEU A 5 2.82 -6.63 2.26
C LEU A 5 3.14 -5.19 1.83
N VAL A 6 3.50 -5.01 0.56
CA VAL A 6 3.68 -3.70 -0.06
C VAL A 6 2.43 -3.34 -0.85
N ILE A 7 1.77 -2.24 -0.49
CA ILE A 7 0.57 -1.76 -1.18
C ILE A 7 0.95 -0.56 -2.04
N ILE A 8 0.78 -0.67 -3.36
CA ILE A 8 1.12 0.36 -4.34
C ILE A 8 0.00 0.52 -5.39
N GLY A 9 -0.15 1.71 -5.95
CA GLY A 9 -1.21 2.03 -6.92
C GLY A 9 -1.19 1.11 -8.15
N SER A 10 -0.04 1.09 -8.83
CA SER A 10 0.22 0.32 -10.04
C SER A 10 1.69 -0.11 -10.08
N LEU A 11 2.07 -0.99 -11.00
CA LEU A 11 3.47 -1.37 -11.26
C LEU A 11 3.92 -0.96 -12.67
N LYS A 12 3.32 0.10 -13.21
CA LYS A 12 3.74 0.72 -14.47
C LYS A 12 5.07 1.46 -14.32
N ILE A 13 5.69 1.80 -15.44
CA ILE A 13 6.91 2.61 -15.43
C ILE A 13 6.59 4.00 -14.89
N GLY A 14 7.15 4.31 -13.72
CA GLY A 14 6.90 5.54 -12.96
C GLY A 14 7.89 5.69 -11.80
N GLY A 15 7.90 6.87 -11.18
CA GLY A 15 8.88 7.19 -10.14
C GLY A 15 8.67 6.41 -8.83
N GLN A 16 7.42 6.37 -8.34
CA GLN A 16 7.08 5.66 -7.09
C GLN A 16 7.14 4.15 -7.29
N GLU A 17 6.70 3.69 -8.46
CA GLU A 17 6.68 2.30 -8.88
C GLU A 17 8.08 1.74 -9.03
N LYS A 18 9.04 2.55 -9.51
CA LYS A 18 10.45 2.17 -9.55
C LYS A 18 10.97 1.90 -8.13
N VAL A 19 10.71 2.79 -7.16
CA VAL A 19 11.12 2.56 -5.76
C VAL A 19 10.48 1.28 -5.22
N GLY A 20 9.19 1.09 -5.48
CA GLY A 20 8.48 -0.15 -5.14
C GLY A 20 9.17 -1.39 -5.71
N LYS A 21 9.51 -1.39 -7.00
CA LYS A 21 10.22 -2.49 -7.67
C LYS A 21 11.59 -2.75 -7.06
N GLU A 22 12.39 -1.70 -6.86
CA GLU A 22 13.76 -1.81 -6.34
C GLU A 22 13.78 -2.39 -4.92
N ILE A 23 12.81 -2.04 -4.07
CA ILE A 23 12.62 -2.69 -2.76
C ILE A 23 12.42 -4.19 -2.95
N GLY A 24 11.56 -4.60 -3.88
CA GLY A 24 11.26 -6.00 -4.16
C GLY A 24 12.49 -6.79 -4.61
N LEU A 25 13.21 -6.25 -5.59
CA LEU A 25 14.33 -6.96 -6.23
C LEU A 25 15.61 -6.99 -5.38
N HIS A 26 15.82 -5.99 -4.52
CA HIS A 26 17.08 -5.85 -3.77
C HIS A 26 16.95 -6.09 -2.27
N ILE A 27 15.77 -6.43 -1.76
CA ILE A 27 15.65 -6.83 -0.35
C ILE A 27 16.42 -8.11 -0.07
N ASP A 28 16.93 -8.22 1.15
CA ASP A 28 17.51 -9.47 1.67
C ASP A 28 16.42 -10.56 1.78
N ARG A 29 16.40 -11.46 0.80
CA ARG A 29 15.40 -12.52 0.65
C ARG A 29 15.51 -13.64 1.68
N ASP A 30 16.65 -13.74 2.37
CA ASP A 30 16.81 -14.68 3.49
C ASP A 30 16.11 -14.16 4.75
N LYS A 31 15.94 -12.84 4.84
CA LYS A 31 15.27 -12.17 5.97
C LYS A 31 13.81 -11.84 5.69
N TYR A 32 13.45 -11.51 4.45
CA TYR A 32 12.14 -10.96 4.10
C TYR A 32 11.47 -11.67 2.91
N GLU A 33 10.18 -11.97 3.09
CA GLU A 33 9.28 -12.43 2.03
C GLU A 33 8.36 -11.27 1.65
N ILE A 34 8.47 -10.77 0.42
CA ILE A 34 7.65 -9.63 -0.05
C ILE A 34 6.51 -10.12 -0.91
N HIS A 35 5.31 -9.59 -0.62
CA HIS A 35 4.14 -9.62 -1.49
C HIS A 35 3.75 -8.20 -1.88
N TYR A 36 3.31 -8.02 -3.13
CA TYR A 36 2.73 -6.77 -3.59
C TYR A 36 1.21 -6.87 -3.70
N LEU A 37 0.52 -5.80 -3.35
CA LEU A 37 -0.87 -5.56 -3.70
C LEU A 37 -0.95 -4.33 -4.60
N VAL A 38 -1.53 -4.52 -5.78
CA VAL A 38 -1.76 -3.48 -6.79
C VAL A 38 -3.24 -3.34 -7.13
N PHE A 39 -3.62 -2.19 -7.69
CA PHE A 39 -5.00 -1.90 -8.09
C PHE A 39 -5.25 -1.90 -9.60
N ASP A 40 -4.22 -2.22 -10.37
CA ASP A 40 -4.31 -2.34 -11.82
C ASP A 40 -4.80 -3.74 -12.20
N GLU A 41 -5.60 -3.86 -13.25
CA GLU A 41 -6.04 -5.15 -13.80
C GLU A 41 -5.02 -5.72 -14.79
N ASN A 42 -4.12 -4.87 -15.31
CA ASN A 42 -3.13 -5.26 -16.30
C ASN A 42 -1.81 -5.68 -15.67
N LYS A 43 -1.14 -6.63 -16.33
CA LYS A 43 0.24 -6.99 -15.99
C LYS A 43 1.19 -5.97 -16.58
N GLU A 44 1.77 -5.16 -15.70
CA GLU A 44 2.66 -4.07 -16.06
C GLU A 44 4.14 -4.50 -16.10
N ALA A 45 5.00 -3.69 -16.71
CA ALA A 45 6.40 -4.02 -16.96
C ALA A 45 7.17 -4.45 -15.69
N TYR A 46 6.98 -3.76 -14.56
CA TYR A 46 7.68 -4.13 -13.31
C TYR A 46 7.11 -5.36 -12.64
N GLU A 47 5.84 -5.69 -12.85
CA GLU A 47 5.25 -6.94 -12.35
C GLU A 47 5.91 -8.15 -13.01
N VAL A 48 6.23 -8.06 -14.31
CA VAL A 48 6.95 -9.14 -15.02
C VAL A 48 8.32 -9.39 -14.41
N GLU A 49 9.05 -8.33 -14.03
CA GLU A 49 10.35 -8.44 -13.35
C GLU A 49 10.20 -9.07 -11.95
N LEU A 50 9.23 -8.61 -11.16
CA LEU A 50 8.97 -9.13 -9.80
C LEU A 50 8.54 -10.60 -9.83
N ASN A 51 7.64 -10.97 -10.74
CA ASN A 51 7.20 -12.35 -10.91
C ASN A 51 8.36 -13.26 -11.34
N LYS A 52 9.26 -12.80 -12.22
CA LYS A 52 10.49 -13.55 -12.59
C LYS A 52 11.42 -13.74 -11.40
N ALA A 53 11.46 -12.78 -10.48
CA ALA A 53 12.15 -12.93 -9.21
C ALA A 53 11.42 -13.86 -8.22
N GLY A 54 10.21 -14.36 -8.53
CA GLY A 54 9.42 -15.21 -7.65
C GLY A 54 8.69 -14.44 -6.54
N ILE A 55 8.48 -13.14 -6.72
CA ILE A 55 7.72 -12.28 -5.81
C ILE A 55 6.25 -12.33 -6.21
N GLN A 56 5.35 -12.52 -5.24
CA GLN A 56 3.92 -12.60 -5.51
C GLN A 56 3.28 -11.21 -5.63
N VAL A 57 2.43 -11.05 -6.64
CA VAL A 57 1.63 -9.83 -6.84
C VAL A 57 0.14 -10.17 -6.84
N PHE A 58 -0.62 -9.46 -6.02
CA PHE A 58 -2.07 -9.56 -5.90
C PHE A 58 -2.71 -8.34 -6.55
N HIS A 59 -3.82 -8.55 -7.26
CA HIS A 59 -4.55 -7.50 -7.97
C HIS A 59 -5.95 -7.34 -7.38
N PHE A 60 -6.27 -6.14 -6.90
CA PHE A 60 -7.62 -5.77 -6.50
C PHE A 60 -8.20 -4.73 -7.46
N PRO A 61 -9.53 -4.61 -7.55
CA PRO A 61 -10.14 -3.43 -8.18
C PRO A 61 -9.73 -2.15 -7.43
N GLU A 62 -9.74 -1.02 -8.14
CA GLU A 62 -9.51 0.27 -7.50
C GLU A 62 -10.44 0.51 -6.29
N PRO A 63 -9.93 1.03 -5.16
CA PRO A 63 -10.74 1.29 -3.97
C PRO A 63 -11.90 2.27 -4.21
N SER A 64 -11.78 3.13 -5.24
CA SER A 64 -12.81 4.06 -5.71
C SER A 64 -14.09 3.35 -6.18
N ARG A 65 -13.99 2.11 -6.67
CA ARG A 65 -15.12 1.29 -7.15
C ARG A 65 -15.92 0.65 -6.01
N GLY A 66 -15.39 0.63 -4.78
CA GLY A 66 -16.12 0.11 -3.62
C GLY A 66 -15.22 -0.17 -2.41
N SER A 67 -15.23 0.74 -1.43
CA SER A 67 -14.36 0.66 -0.25
C SER A 67 -14.65 -0.56 0.65
N ILE A 68 -15.91 -1.04 0.69
CA ILE A 68 -16.28 -2.24 1.47
C ILE A 68 -15.64 -3.49 0.87
N GLN A 69 -15.69 -3.65 -0.46
CA GLN A 69 -15.10 -4.81 -1.12
C GLN A 69 -13.58 -4.81 -0.97
N TYR A 70 -12.96 -3.63 -1.13
CA TYR A 70 -11.53 -3.45 -0.86
C TYR A 70 -11.14 -3.93 0.55
N LEU A 71 -11.87 -3.48 1.58
CA LEU A 71 -11.61 -3.87 2.96
C LEU A 71 -11.79 -5.38 3.20
N LYS A 72 -12.83 -5.98 2.62
CA LYS A 72 -13.06 -7.44 2.71
C LYS A 72 -11.92 -8.23 2.09
N ASN A 73 -11.55 -7.89 0.84
CA ASN A 73 -10.46 -8.56 0.14
C ASN A 73 -9.13 -8.39 0.87
N LEU A 74 -8.86 -7.19 1.39
CA LEU A 74 -7.64 -6.92 2.15
C LEU A 74 -7.61 -7.72 3.45
N ALA A 75 -8.75 -7.84 4.14
CA ALA A 75 -8.85 -8.63 5.37
C ALA A 75 -8.58 -10.11 5.10
N GLU A 76 -9.17 -10.66 4.03
CA GLU A 76 -8.94 -12.04 3.61
C GLU A 76 -7.47 -12.28 3.24
N LEU A 77 -6.87 -11.36 2.49
CA LEU A 77 -5.45 -11.44 2.11
C LEU A 77 -4.53 -11.41 3.34
N MET A 78 -4.78 -10.49 4.28
CA MET A 78 -4.00 -10.37 5.51
C MET A 78 -4.15 -11.61 6.41
N LYS A 79 -5.38 -12.14 6.55
CA LYS A 79 -5.64 -13.37 7.32
C LYS A 79 -4.97 -14.60 6.72
N LYS A 80 -5.00 -14.72 5.38
CA LYS A 80 -4.44 -15.87 4.67
C LYS A 80 -2.92 -15.93 4.77
N ASN A 81 -2.26 -14.78 4.73
CA ASN A 81 -0.81 -14.72 4.59
C ASN A 81 -0.05 -14.40 5.89
N SER A 82 -0.73 -13.85 6.90
CA SER A 82 -0.15 -13.44 8.20
C SER A 82 1.09 -12.56 8.05
N TYR A 83 0.87 -11.27 7.82
CA TYR A 83 1.95 -10.30 7.60
C TYR A 83 2.55 -9.76 8.91
N ASP A 84 3.87 -9.60 8.94
CA ASP A 84 4.59 -8.92 10.01
C ASP A 84 4.69 -7.40 9.76
N ILE A 85 4.74 -7.03 8.48
CA ILE A 85 4.92 -5.65 8.04
C ILE A 85 3.92 -5.34 6.93
N VAL A 86 3.21 -4.21 7.04
CA VAL A 86 2.42 -3.63 5.95
C VAL A 86 3.03 -2.29 5.59
N HIS A 87 3.50 -2.12 4.35
CA HIS A 87 4.08 -0.89 3.85
C HIS A 87 3.23 -0.34 2.71
N ALA A 88 2.53 0.76 2.96
CA ALA A 88 1.60 1.35 2.00
C ALA A 88 2.18 2.64 1.41
N HIS A 89 2.37 2.64 0.09
CA HIS A 89 2.86 3.78 -0.71
C HIS A 89 1.72 4.60 -1.35
N THR A 90 0.47 4.30 -1.01
CA THR A 90 -0.68 5.02 -1.56
C THR A 90 -0.87 6.38 -0.86
N MET A 91 -1.70 7.24 -1.43
CA MET A 91 -2.04 8.54 -0.82
C MET A 91 -2.91 8.34 0.44
N PHE A 92 -3.89 9.22 0.69
CA PHE A 92 -4.74 9.17 1.89
C PHE A 92 -5.53 7.86 2.05
N ASN A 93 -5.80 7.08 0.98
CA ASN A 93 -6.45 5.77 1.07
C ASN A 93 -5.66 4.73 1.91
N CYS A 94 -4.39 5.00 2.26
CA CYS A 94 -3.63 4.24 3.26
C CYS A 94 -4.35 4.10 4.61
N GLY A 95 -5.23 5.04 5.00
CA GLY A 95 -5.89 5.02 6.30
C GLY A 95 -6.66 3.72 6.57
N TRP A 96 -7.33 3.19 5.56
CA TRP A 96 -8.03 1.90 5.64
C TRP A 96 -7.06 0.73 5.81
N ALA A 97 -5.96 0.72 5.06
CA ALA A 97 -4.94 -0.32 5.18
C ALA A 97 -4.29 -0.32 6.58
N MET A 98 -4.00 0.86 7.13
CA MET A 98 -3.42 1.00 8.47
C MET A 98 -4.38 0.53 9.56
N LEU A 99 -5.65 0.96 9.51
CA LEU A 99 -6.69 0.52 10.44
C LEU A 99 -6.85 -1.01 10.42
N LEU A 100 -6.93 -1.60 9.22
CA LEU A 100 -7.12 -3.04 9.09
C LEU A 100 -5.89 -3.82 9.54
N ALA A 101 -4.68 -3.36 9.19
CA ALA A 101 -3.44 -3.96 9.66
C ALA A 101 -3.32 -3.91 11.19
N TRP A 102 -3.74 -2.80 11.83
CA TRP A 102 -3.81 -2.70 13.28
C TRP A 102 -4.82 -3.69 13.88
N TYR A 103 -6.02 -3.78 13.28
CA TYR A 103 -7.05 -4.73 13.72
C TYR A 103 -6.60 -6.20 13.57
N MET A 104 -5.82 -6.49 12.52
CA MET A 104 -5.17 -7.79 12.30
C MET A 104 -3.92 -8.00 13.16
N LYS A 105 -3.57 -7.05 14.04
CA LYS A 105 -2.41 -7.08 14.94
C LYS A 105 -1.06 -7.20 14.23
N VAL A 106 -0.96 -6.69 13.00
CA VAL A 106 0.32 -6.58 12.28
C VAL A 106 1.24 -5.66 13.09
N PRO A 107 2.43 -6.09 13.54
CA PRO A 107 3.24 -5.32 14.47
C PRO A 107 3.83 -4.04 13.86
N CYS A 108 4.20 -4.06 12.58
CA CYS A 108 4.78 -2.91 11.88
C CYS A 108 3.91 -2.44 10.70
N ARG A 109 3.56 -1.16 10.69
CA ARG A 109 2.59 -0.56 9.77
C ARG A 109 3.14 0.77 9.27
N ILE A 110 3.73 0.74 8.08
CA ILE A 110 4.48 1.85 7.50
C ILE A 110 3.58 2.58 6.50
N SER A 111 3.39 3.88 6.70
CA SER A 111 2.77 4.76 5.72
C SER A 111 3.84 5.58 5.01
N HIS A 112 3.84 5.54 3.68
CA HIS A 112 4.81 6.25 2.86
C HIS A 112 4.09 7.25 1.95
N SER A 113 4.33 8.54 2.16
CA SER A 113 3.78 9.62 1.33
C SER A 113 4.81 10.13 0.33
N HIS A 114 4.41 10.24 -0.94
CA HIS A 114 5.23 10.79 -2.04
C HIS A 114 4.83 12.21 -2.46
N SER A 115 3.89 12.84 -1.75
CA SER A 115 3.48 14.21 -2.03
C SER A 115 3.20 14.97 -0.73
N ILE A 116 3.72 16.19 -0.66
CA ILE A 116 3.45 17.17 0.40
C ILE A 116 2.25 18.06 -0.01
N LYS A 117 1.92 18.12 -1.31
CA LYS A 117 0.99 19.13 -1.84
C LYS A 117 -0.45 18.64 -1.88
N MET A 118 -1.29 19.36 -1.14
CA MET A 118 -2.72 19.46 -1.40
C MET A 118 -2.88 19.91 -2.85
N ALA A 119 -3.47 19.09 -3.72
CA ALA A 119 -3.90 19.59 -5.02
C ALA A 119 -5.02 20.61 -4.75
N ASP A 120 -4.73 21.90 -4.97
CA ASP A 120 -5.63 23.05 -4.81
C ASP A 120 -6.78 23.06 -5.85
N HIS A 121 -7.43 21.92 -6.07
CA HIS A 121 -8.51 21.78 -7.03
C HIS A 121 -9.81 21.41 -6.31
N HIS A 122 -10.74 22.37 -6.27
CA HIS A 122 -12.21 22.21 -6.16
C HIS A 122 -12.76 20.94 -5.46
N TYR A 123 -12.17 20.51 -4.35
CA TYR A 123 -12.70 19.37 -3.62
C TYR A 123 -13.99 19.76 -2.89
N SER A 124 -15.04 18.96 -3.08
CA SER A 124 -16.25 19.05 -2.27
C SER A 124 -15.92 18.93 -0.79
N ILE A 125 -16.75 19.52 0.08
CA ILE A 125 -16.61 19.44 1.54
C ILE A 125 -16.49 17.97 1.99
N LEU A 126 -17.22 17.07 1.32
CA LEU A 126 -17.17 15.63 1.58
C LEU A 126 -15.76 15.05 1.35
N ALA A 127 -15.08 15.41 0.27
CA ALA A 127 -13.73 14.94 -0.01
C ALA A 127 -12.72 15.45 1.04
N LYS A 128 -12.89 16.69 1.52
CA LYS A 128 -12.05 17.25 2.61
C LYS A 128 -12.24 16.49 3.92
N VAL A 129 -13.50 16.19 4.28
CA VAL A 129 -13.81 15.39 5.48
C VAL A 129 -13.24 13.99 5.34
N TYR A 130 -13.43 13.34 4.19
CA TYR A 130 -12.86 12.02 3.93
C TYR A 130 -11.34 12.02 4.10
N GLN A 131 -10.65 12.98 3.48
CA GLN A 131 -9.21 13.10 3.59
C GLN A 131 -8.76 13.34 5.03
N PHE A 132 -9.45 14.18 5.79
CA PHE A 132 -9.15 14.42 7.20
C PHE A 132 -9.27 13.15 8.04
N VAL A 133 -10.38 12.40 7.88
CA VAL A 133 -10.58 11.11 8.56
C VAL A 133 -9.47 10.14 8.19
N MET A 134 -9.17 9.99 6.91
CA MET A 134 -8.11 9.11 6.44
C MET A 134 -6.73 9.46 7.01
N GLN A 135 -6.38 10.74 7.06
CA GLN A 135 -5.14 11.20 7.69
C GLN A 135 -5.12 10.84 9.18
N LYS A 136 -6.22 11.03 9.91
CA LYS A 136 -6.31 10.63 11.31
C LYS A 136 -6.11 9.13 11.48
N LEU A 137 -6.71 8.30 10.62
CA LEU A 137 -6.48 6.85 10.65
C LEU A 137 -5.01 6.50 10.41
N ILE A 138 -4.35 7.14 9.44
CA ILE A 138 -2.92 6.92 9.19
C ILE A 138 -2.10 7.20 10.45
N HIS A 139 -2.30 8.36 11.09
CA HIS A 139 -1.51 8.74 12.27
C HIS A 139 -1.82 7.91 13.52
N ILE A 140 -3.08 7.50 13.72
CA ILE A 140 -3.48 6.70 14.88
C ILE A 140 -3.00 5.26 14.75
N PHE A 141 -3.09 4.69 13.54
CA PHE A 141 -2.86 3.26 13.34
C PHE A 141 -1.49 2.95 12.74
N GLY A 142 -0.82 3.87 12.06
CA GLY A 142 0.56 3.69 11.59
C GLY A 142 1.55 3.58 12.75
N THR A 143 2.64 2.83 12.54
CA THR A 143 3.79 2.80 13.47
C THR A 143 4.94 3.64 12.95
N GLU A 144 5.16 3.64 11.64
CA GLU A 144 6.26 4.35 10.99
C GLU A 144 5.73 5.20 9.84
N PHE A 145 6.34 6.37 9.66
CA PHE A 145 5.92 7.36 8.67
C PHE A 145 7.11 7.79 7.83
N ILE A 146 7.03 7.55 6.51
CA ILE A 146 8.08 7.90 5.56
C ILE A 146 7.54 8.94 4.60
N GLY A 147 8.27 10.04 4.41
CA GLY A 147 7.94 11.09 3.45
C GLY A 147 9.01 11.18 2.36
N CYS A 148 8.59 11.24 1.11
CA CYS A 148 9.43 11.65 -0.02
C CYS A 148 9.05 13.07 -0.45
N GLY A 149 9.93 14.02 -0.15
CA GLY A 149 9.81 15.43 -0.50
C GLY A 149 10.76 16.27 0.36
N LYS A 150 11.28 17.36 -0.20
CA LYS A 150 12.02 18.37 0.58
C LYS A 150 11.04 19.30 1.29
#